data_AF-A0A2R6GKY3-F1
#
_entry.id   AF-A0A2R6GKY3-F1
#
_cell.length_a   1.000
_cell.length_b   1.000
_cell.length_c   1.000
_cell.angle_alpha   90.00
_cell.angle_beta   90.00
_cell.angle_gamma   90.00
#
_symmetry.space_group_name_H-M   'P 1'
#
loop_
_entity.id
_entity.type
_entity.pdbx_description
1 polymer ?
#
loop_
_entity_poly.entity_id
_entity_poly.type
_entity_poly.pdbx_seq_one_letter_code
_entity_poly.pdbx_strand_id
1 'polypeptide(L)'
;MDPVDAEEALTYAVSREMVAIYLIVLIGILLQLVGPRLFLPISRFSTVGRLFGTVSTVVGFVATFVGSVALLYKLVADAVARA
;
A
#
# COMPACT_ATOMS: atom_id res chain seq x y z
N MET A 1 24.13 4.81 -20.89
CA MET A 1 22.84 5.02 -20.23
C MET A 1 22.32 6.34 -20.77
N ASP A 2 21.38 6.28 -21.70
CA ASP A 2 20.71 7.48 -22.17
C ASP A 2 20.01 8.17 -20.98
N PRO A 3 20.00 9.52 -20.94
CA PRO A 3 19.32 10.23 -19.87
C PRO A 3 17.84 9.85 -19.89
N VAL A 4 17.34 9.33 -18.76
CA VAL A 4 15.91 9.04 -18.61
C VAL A 4 15.18 10.38 -18.68
N ASP A 5 14.31 10.51 -19.67
CA ASP A 5 13.53 11.72 -19.84
C ASP A 5 12.56 11.88 -18.66
N ALA A 6 12.58 13.06 -18.04
CA ALA A 6 11.80 13.33 -16.83
C ALA A 6 10.29 13.20 -17.08
N GLU A 7 9.86 13.54 -18.29
CA GLU A 7 8.48 13.39 -18.75
C GLU A 7 8.06 11.92 -18.82
N GLU A 8 8.94 11.04 -19.32
CA GLU A 8 8.65 9.62 -19.45
C GLU A 8 8.57 8.95 -18.07
N ALA A 9 9.47 9.33 -17.15
CA ALA A 9 9.45 8.85 -15.77
C ALA A 9 8.18 9.28 -15.02
N LEU A 10 7.74 10.54 -15.19
CA LEU A 10 6.50 11.04 -14.59
C LEU A 10 5.27 10.33 -15.16
N THR A 11 5.21 10.16 -16.47
CA THR A 11 4.10 9.46 -17.14
C THR A 11 3.99 8.01 -16.68
N TYR A 12 5.13 7.33 -16.52
CA TYR A 12 5.18 5.98 -15.99
C TYR A 12 4.71 5.91 -14.53
N ALA A 13 5.18 6.83 -13.68
CA ALA A 13 4.80 6.87 -12.26
C ALA A 13 3.29 7.14 -12.06
N VAL A 14 2.66 7.88 -12.97
CA VAL A 14 1.22 8.20 -12.96
C VAL A 14 0.40 7.18 -13.76
N SER A 15 1.02 6.14 -14.32
CA SER A 15 0.31 5.10 -15.04
C SER A 15 -0.75 4.43 -14.17
N ARG A 16 -1.87 4.03 -14.79
CA ARG A 16 -3.02 3.43 -14.10
C ARG A 16 -2.62 2.24 -13.22
N GLU A 17 -1.63 1.48 -13.67
CA GLU A 17 -1.12 0.31 -12.97
C GLU A 17 -0.29 0.69 -11.73
N MET A 18 0.61 1.68 -11.84
CA MET A 18 1.37 2.18 -10.69
C MET A 18 0.45 2.85 -9.67
N VAL A 19 -0.52 3.63 -10.13
CA VAL A 19 -1.54 4.25 -9.27
C VAL A 19 -2.35 3.20 -8.51
N ALA A 20 -2.71 2.08 -9.15
CA ALA A 20 -3.41 1.00 -8.48
C ALA A 20 -2.56 0.39 -7.34
N ILE A 21 -1.26 0.18 -7.58
CA ILE A 21 -0.35 -0.33 -6.53
C ILE A 21 -0.21 0.67 -5.39
N TYR A 22 -0.07 1.96 -5.69
CA TYR A 22 -0.04 3.02 -4.67
C TYR A 22 -1.32 3.06 -3.84
N LEU A 23 -2.49 2.89 -4.46
CA LEU A 23 -3.77 2.83 -3.74
C LEU A 23 -3.83 1.64 -2.79
N ILE A 24 -3.33 0.46 -3.18
CA ILE A 24 -3.29 -0.72 -2.30
C ILE A 24 -2.41 -0.44 -1.08
N VAL A 25 -1.22 0.13 -1.29
CA VAL A 25 -0.31 0.52 -0.20
C VAL A 25 -0.97 1.54 0.72
N LEU A 26 -1.60 2.57 0.14
CA LEU A 26 -2.27 3.64 0.88
C LEU A 26 -3.43 3.10 1.72
N ILE A 27 -4.28 2.24 1.16
CA ILE A 27 -5.38 1.61 1.89
C ILE A 27 -4.83 0.74 3.04
N GLY A 28 -3.75 0.00 2.80
CA GLY A 28 -3.09 -0.79 3.84
C GLY A 28 -2.58 0.07 5.01
N ILE A 29 -1.97 1.21 4.72
CA ILE A 29 -1.50 2.17 5.72
C ILE A 29 -2.69 2.79 6.48
N LEU A 30 -3.75 3.17 5.77
CA LEU A 30 -4.96 3.71 6.39
C LEU A 30 -5.62 2.70 7.33
N LEU A 31 -5.72 1.43 6.93
CA LEU A 31 -6.23 0.34 7.78
C LEU A 31 -5.41 0.15 9.06
N GLN A 32 -4.09 0.30 8.97
CA GLN A 32 -3.19 0.23 10.14
C GLN A 32 -3.31 1.46 11.05
N LEU A 33 -3.51 2.66 10.51
CA LEU A 33 -3.57 3.91 11.29
C LEU A 33 -4.95 4.15 11.91
N VAL A 34 -6.01 3.87 11.15
CA VAL A 34 -7.39 4.20 11.50
C VAL A 34 -8.03 3.09 12.31
N GLY A 35 -7.71 1.82 12.02
CA GLY A 35 -8.23 0.65 12.73
C GLY A 35 -8.05 0.78 14.25
N PRO A 36 -6.82 0.90 14.77
CA PRO A 36 -6.60 1.03 16.22
C PRO A 36 -7.23 2.29 16.80
N ARG A 37 -7.18 3.42 16.08
CA ARG A 37 -7.63 4.74 16.59
C ARG A 37 -9.14 4.89 16.68
N LEU A 38 -9.91 4.29 15.77
CA LEU A 38 -11.38 4.31 15.84
C LEU A 38 -11.93 3.52 17.04
N PHE A 39 -11.24 2.45 17.46
CA PHE A 39 -11.72 1.58 18.53
C PHE A 39 -11.13 1.89 19.92
N LEU A 40 -10.27 2.90 20.03
CA LEU A 40 -9.60 3.29 21.29
C LEU A 40 -10.44 4.12 22.29
N PRO A 41 -11.49 4.91 21.94
CA PRO A 41 -12.14 5.78 22.92
C PRO A 41 -13.41 5.21 23.60
N ILE A 42 -13.92 4.03 23.21
CA ILE A 42 -15.21 3.53 23.74
C ILE A 42 -14.99 2.41 24.76
N SER A 43 -14.88 2.80 26.02
CA SER A 43 -14.69 1.99 27.24
C SER A 43 -15.68 0.83 27.48
N ARG A 44 -16.62 0.53 26.56
CA ARG A 44 -17.70 -0.46 26.78
C ARG A 44 -17.65 -1.74 25.92
N PHE A 45 -16.79 -1.83 24.90
CA PHE A 45 -16.66 -3.00 24.01
C PHE A 45 -15.22 -3.56 23.93
N SER A 46 -14.58 -3.70 25.09
CA SER A 46 -13.12 -3.83 25.23
C SER A 46 -12.46 -5.01 24.51
N THR A 47 -13.17 -6.11 24.26
CA THR A 47 -12.59 -7.30 23.59
C THR A 47 -12.89 -7.31 22.08
N VAL A 48 -14.13 -7.01 21.70
CA VAL A 48 -14.57 -7.02 20.29
C VAL A 48 -13.90 -5.90 19.50
N GLY A 49 -13.87 -4.68 20.04
CA GLY A 49 -13.17 -3.55 19.41
C GLY A 49 -11.67 -3.79 19.25
N ARG A 50 -11.06 -4.50 20.21
CA ARG A 50 -9.65 -4.91 20.13
C ARG A 50 -9.43 -5.92 19.01
N LEU A 51 -10.29 -6.92 18.91
CA LEU A 51 -10.20 -7.96 17.88
C LEU A 51 -10.31 -7.33 16.47
N PHE A 52 -11.30 -6.45 16.26
CA PHE A 52 -11.44 -5.73 14.99
C PHE A 52 -10.26 -4.81 14.70
N GLY A 53 -9.74 -4.10 15.70
CA GLY A 53 -8.52 -3.30 15.57
C GLY A 53 -7.30 -4.14 15.16
N THR A 54 -7.10 -5.31 15.79
CA THR A 54 -6.03 -6.25 15.45
C THR A 54 -6.19 -6.79 14.03
N VAL A 55 -7.39 -7.26 13.66
CA VAL A 55 -7.67 -7.77 12.30
C VAL A 55 -7.43 -6.67 11.27
N SER A 56 -7.94 -5.46 11.49
CA SER A 56 -7.71 -4.31 10.61
C SER A 56 -6.21 -4.01 10.44
N THR A 57 -5.44 -4.09 11.52
CA THR A 57 -3.99 -3.85 11.49
C THR A 57 -3.27 -4.94 10.70
N VAL A 58 -3.61 -6.21 10.92
CA VAL A 58 -3.01 -7.35 10.20
C VAL A 58 -3.34 -7.27 8.71
N VAL A 59 -4.60 -7.03 8.37
CA VAL A 59 -5.04 -6.87 6.97
C VAL A 59 -4.33 -5.69 6.32
N GLY A 60 -4.24 -4.55 7.04
CA GLY A 60 -3.53 -3.38 6.55
C GLY A 60 -2.04 -3.64 6.34
N PHE A 61 -1.40 -4.40 7.23
CA PHE A 61 0.00 -4.82 7.09
C PHE A 61 0.21 -5.71 5.86
N VAL A 62 -0.63 -6.73 5.68
CA VAL A 62 -0.56 -7.61 4.51
C VAL A 62 -0.78 -6.83 3.21
N ALA A 63 -1.76 -5.91 3.18
CA ALA A 63 -2.02 -5.07 2.02
C ALA A 63 -0.82 -4.18 1.67
N THR A 64 -0.21 -3.53 2.67
CA THR A 64 1.01 -2.72 2.47
C THR A 64 2.16 -3.58 1.96
N PHE A 65 2.39 -4.75 2.56
CA PHE A 65 3.47 -5.65 2.16
C PHE A 65 3.29 -6.16 0.72
N VAL A 66 2.08 -6.64 0.37
CA VAL A 66 1.75 -7.08 -0.99
C VAL A 66 1.90 -5.94 -1.99
N GLY A 67 1.44 -4.74 -1.64
CA GLY A 67 1.62 -3.55 -2.48
C GLY A 67 3.10 -3.20 -2.71
N SER A 68 3.93 -3.27 -1.68
CA SER A 68 5.39 -3.07 -1.81
C SER A 68 6.05 -4.13 -2.70
N VAL A 69 5.69 -5.41 -2.53
CA VAL A 69 6.20 -6.50 -3.37
C VAL A 69 5.75 -6.32 -4.82
N ALA A 70 4.49 -5.94 -5.07
CA ALA A 70 3.97 -5.68 -6.40
C ALA A 70 4.71 -4.52 -7.09
N LEU A 71 5.03 -3.45 -6.36
CA LEU A 71 5.86 -2.34 -6.84
C LEU A 71 7.24 -2.83 -7.28
N LEU A 72 7.94 -3.56 -6.41
CA LEU A 72 9.27 -4.09 -6.71
C LEU A 72 9.24 -5.05 -7.90
N TYR A 73 8.27 -5.97 -7.93
CA TYR A 73 8.10 -6.91 -9.01
C TYR A 73 7.88 -6.20 -10.35
N LYS A 74 7.00 -5.19 -10.38
CA LYS A 74 6.73 -4.44 -11.60
C LYS A 74 7.94 -3.66 -12.09
N LEU A 75 8.66 -2.99 -11.18
CA LEU A 75 9.90 -2.27 -11.51
C LEU A 75 10.96 -3.21 -12.11
N VAL A 76 11.14 -4.40 -11.52
CA VAL A 76 12.09 -5.39 -12.03
C VAL A 76 11.64 -5.97 -13.37
N ALA A 77 10.37 -6.33 -13.51
CA ALA A 77 9.82 -6.89 -14.74
C ALA A 77 9.95 -5.90 -15.92
N ASP A 78 9.60 -4.63 -15.69
CA ASP A 78 9.69 -3.59 -16.72
C ASP A 78 11.15 -3.25 -17.05
N ALA A 79 12.07 -3.29 -16.07
CA ALA A 79 13.50 -3.11 -16.31
C ALA A 79 14.09 -4.25 -17.15
N VAL A 80 13.70 -5.50 -16.89
CA VAL A 80 14.14 -6.67 -17.68
C VAL A 80 13.53 -6.64 -19.09
N ALA A 81 12.28 -6.20 -19.25
CA ALA A 81 11.64 -6.11 -20.55
C ALA A 81 12.21 -4.98 -21.44
N ARG A 82 12.84 -3.96 -20.84
CA ARG A 82 13.50 -2.84 -21.54
C ARG A 82 14.99 -3.04 -21.78
N ALA A 83 15.59 -4.11 -21.25
CA ALA A 83 17.01 -4.47 -21.43
C ALA A 83 17.22 -5.33 -22.69
#